data_AF-G1XNM3-F1
#
_entry.id   AF-G1XNM3-F1
#
_cell.length_a   1.000
_cell.length_b   1.000
_cell.length_c   1.000
_cell.angle_alpha   90.00
_cell.angle_beta   90.00
_cell.angle_gamma   90.00
#
_symmetry.space_group_name_H-M   'P 1'
#
loop_
_entity.id
_entity.type
_entity.pdbx_description
1 polymer ?
#
loop_
_entity_poly.entity_id
_entity_poly.type
_entity_poly.pdbx_seq_one_letter_code
_entity_poly.pdbx_strand_id
1 'polypeptide(L)'
;MSASGERNDKSNTAGATYGTGYCDAQCPKQNFIGGKAKMDIWEANSRATAFTPHPCATRGLVKCTGPDCGAGNDRRQGICDMDGCDFNSYRLGAKNFYGRGPEFTIDSTKKMTVVTQFITDDGKDRGELVEIRRLYVQNGVVIANAAANLTGLLNYDSISDEYCAKEVEVLGGSGTNELRGGSKVMGEAMERGMVLALSLWWDNGSYMWWLDGKNPGDPESLRRGPCNTEVESTPQYITANSKPSVIFSNIKLGDFGTTY
;
A
#
# COMPACT_ATOMS: atom_id res chain seq x y z
N MET A 1 1.41 8.41 12.32
CA MET A 1 1.00 8.62 13.74
C MET A 1 2.07 9.40 14.49
N SER A 2 1.83 9.95 15.68
CA SER A 2 2.91 10.49 16.54
C SER A 2 3.50 9.38 17.42
N ALA A 3 4.77 9.56 17.86
CA ALA A 3 5.44 8.60 18.73
C ALA A 3 4.73 8.42 20.09
N SER A 4 4.03 9.45 20.57
CA SER A 4 3.27 9.40 21.82
C SER A 4 1.85 8.86 21.67
N GLY A 5 1.41 8.53 20.45
CA GLY A 5 0.02 8.14 20.18
C GLY A 5 -0.97 9.27 20.51
N GLU A 6 -0.56 10.52 20.33
CA GLU A 6 -1.32 11.72 20.71
C GLU A 6 -1.55 11.86 22.22
N ARG A 7 -0.68 11.29 23.07
CA ARG A 7 -0.73 11.54 24.51
C ARG A 7 -0.59 13.03 24.80
N ASN A 8 -1.44 13.54 25.69
CA ASN A 8 -1.60 14.95 26.07
C ASN A 8 -2.22 15.87 25.00
N ASP A 9 -2.62 15.35 23.83
CA ASP A 9 -3.54 16.08 22.93
C ASP A 9 -4.98 15.84 23.38
N LYS A 10 -5.79 16.91 23.47
CA LYS A 10 -7.25 16.90 23.75
C LYS A 10 -7.66 15.84 24.79
N SER A 11 -7.06 15.90 25.97
CA SER A 11 -7.31 15.02 27.14
C SER A 11 -6.96 13.53 26.99
N ASN A 12 -6.26 13.12 25.91
CA ASN A 12 -5.76 11.76 25.79
C ASN A 12 -4.63 11.49 26.81
N THR A 13 -4.94 10.79 27.89
CA THR A 13 -3.97 10.40 28.92
C THR A 13 -3.37 9.01 28.67
N ALA A 14 -3.90 8.24 27.72
CA ALA A 14 -3.52 6.86 27.45
C ALA A 14 -2.28 6.77 26.55
N GLY A 15 -2.33 7.37 25.35
CA GLY A 15 -1.20 7.42 24.43
C GLY A 15 -0.84 6.09 23.74
N ALA A 16 0.34 6.05 23.14
CA ALA A 16 0.85 4.93 22.35
C ALA A 16 0.88 3.59 23.11
N THR A 17 1.04 3.60 24.44
CA THR A 17 0.96 2.41 25.28
C THR A 17 -0.38 1.67 25.13
N TYR A 18 -1.44 2.38 24.78
CA TYR A 18 -2.78 1.86 24.55
C TYR A 18 -3.20 1.91 23.07
N GLY A 19 -2.26 2.16 22.15
CA GLY A 19 -2.54 2.17 20.71
C GLY A 19 -3.40 3.33 20.22
N THR A 20 -3.42 4.47 20.92
CA THR A 20 -4.18 5.66 20.47
C THR A 20 -3.46 6.40 19.33
N GLY A 21 -4.17 7.28 18.63
CA GLY A 21 -3.58 8.17 17.62
C GLY A 21 -3.44 7.57 16.22
N TYR A 22 -4.15 6.48 15.93
CA TYR A 22 -4.20 5.89 14.58
C TYR A 22 -4.73 6.91 13.56
N CYS A 23 -4.09 6.92 12.39
CA CYS A 23 -4.43 7.74 11.24
C CYS A 23 -3.80 7.10 9.99
N ASP A 24 -4.47 7.21 8.86
CA ASP A 24 -3.99 6.77 7.56
C ASP A 24 -4.53 7.68 6.44
N ALA A 25 -4.21 7.38 5.19
CA ALA A 25 -4.60 8.18 4.04
C ALA A 25 -6.09 8.07 3.66
N GLN A 26 -6.83 7.09 4.20
CA GLN A 26 -8.27 6.94 4.02
C GLN A 26 -9.08 7.85 4.97
N CYS A 27 -8.43 8.60 5.87
CA CYS A 27 -9.07 9.51 6.81
C CYS A 27 -10.22 8.83 7.61
N PRO A 28 -9.96 7.72 8.32
CA PRO A 28 -11.00 6.94 8.97
C PRO A 28 -11.76 7.76 10.01
N LYS A 29 -13.09 7.65 9.99
CA LYS A 29 -14.00 8.39 10.88
C LYS A 29 -14.11 7.79 12.30
N GLN A 30 -13.03 7.24 12.84
CA GLN A 30 -13.02 6.69 14.21
C GLN A 30 -12.87 7.78 15.28
N ASN A 31 -12.87 7.38 16.56
CA ASN A 31 -12.81 8.26 17.73
C ASN A 31 -11.66 9.28 17.72
N PHE A 32 -10.58 9.01 16.97
CA PHE A 32 -9.50 9.95 16.67
C PHE A 32 -9.48 10.18 15.16
N ILE A 33 -9.81 11.41 14.75
CA ILE A 33 -9.97 11.79 13.34
C ILE A 33 -8.67 12.42 12.86
N GLY A 34 -8.05 11.85 11.83
CA GLY A 34 -7.07 12.59 11.04
C GLY A 34 -6.48 11.84 9.85
N GLY A 35 -6.15 12.59 8.80
CA GLY A 35 -5.46 12.10 7.61
C GLY A 35 -3.94 12.22 7.77
N LYS A 36 -3.20 11.17 7.42
CA LYS A 36 -1.73 11.20 7.31
C LYS A 36 -1.27 10.38 6.13
N ALA A 37 -0.10 10.74 5.60
CA ALA A 37 0.55 9.93 4.59
C ALA A 37 0.71 8.49 5.09
N LYS A 38 0.45 7.53 4.21
CA LYS A 38 0.51 6.09 4.47
C LYS A 38 1.47 5.49 3.44
N MET A 39 2.38 4.64 3.89
CA MET A 39 3.21 3.84 3.01
C MET A 39 2.84 2.38 3.22
N ASP A 40 2.13 1.82 2.25
CA ASP A 40 1.79 0.41 2.25
C ASP A 40 2.96 -0.40 1.73
N ILE A 41 3.76 -0.90 2.66
CA ILE A 41 4.85 -1.82 2.33
C ILE A 41 4.30 -3.13 1.74
N TRP A 42 3.16 -3.60 2.26
CA TRP A 42 2.60 -4.91 1.93
C TRP A 42 1.11 -4.99 2.22
N GLU A 43 0.29 -4.88 1.19
CA GLU A 43 -1.11 -5.30 1.21
C GLU A 43 -1.22 -6.58 0.38
N ALA A 44 -1.57 -7.70 1.01
CA ALA A 44 -1.55 -8.98 0.30
C ALA A 44 -2.42 -10.05 0.95
N ASN A 45 -2.73 -11.05 0.14
CA ASN A 45 -3.07 -12.38 0.58
C ASN A 45 -2.29 -13.39 -0.29
N SER A 46 -2.62 -14.68 -0.26
CA SER A 46 -1.88 -15.67 -1.06
C SER A 46 -2.11 -15.57 -2.59
N ARG A 47 -2.98 -14.68 -3.06
CA ARG A 47 -3.45 -14.59 -4.45
C ARG A 47 -2.99 -13.33 -5.16
N ALA A 48 -2.80 -12.24 -4.43
CA ALA A 48 -2.30 -10.98 -4.97
C ALA A 48 -1.56 -10.17 -3.88
N THR A 49 -0.78 -9.20 -4.33
CA THR A 49 -0.09 -8.24 -3.47
C THR A 49 0.02 -6.88 -4.16
N ALA A 50 0.03 -5.81 -3.36
CA ALA A 50 0.35 -4.46 -3.74
C ALA A 50 1.29 -3.80 -2.73
N PHE A 51 2.06 -2.82 -3.20
CA PHE A 51 2.70 -1.83 -2.35
C PHE A 51 2.42 -0.43 -2.91
N THR A 52 2.15 0.53 -2.03
CA THR A 52 1.45 1.77 -2.41
C THR A 52 1.84 2.93 -1.50
N PRO A 53 2.51 3.99 -2.00
CA PRO A 53 2.61 5.26 -1.31
C PRO A 53 1.30 6.06 -1.46
N HIS A 54 0.88 6.65 -0.34
CA HIS A 54 -0.26 7.54 -0.25
C HIS A 54 0.18 8.85 0.42
N PRO A 55 0.66 9.85 -0.35
CA PRO A 55 1.00 11.15 0.19
C PRO A 55 -0.26 11.91 0.64
N CYS A 56 -0.08 12.84 1.58
CA CYS A 56 -1.11 13.82 1.93
C CYS A 56 -0.50 15.21 1.84
N ALA A 57 -1.25 16.18 1.31
CA ALA A 57 -0.78 17.55 1.14
C ALA A 57 -0.48 18.27 2.46
N THR A 58 -0.87 17.67 3.60
CA THR A 58 -0.66 18.24 4.93
C THR A 58 0.53 17.59 5.63
N ARG A 59 1.28 18.40 6.37
CA ARG A 59 2.32 17.92 7.30
C ARG A 59 1.70 17.68 8.67
N GLY A 60 1.99 16.52 9.27
CA GLY A 60 1.54 16.21 10.64
C GLY A 60 0.12 15.61 10.71
N LEU A 61 -0.46 15.52 11.91
CA LEU A 61 -1.80 14.97 12.10
C LEU A 61 -2.81 16.08 11.85
N VAL A 62 -3.65 15.93 10.83
CA VAL A 62 -4.73 16.90 10.56
C VAL A 62 -6.07 16.23 10.72
N LYS A 63 -6.86 16.73 11.67
CA LYS A 63 -8.28 16.41 11.76
C LYS A 63 -8.99 17.02 10.55
N CYS A 64 -9.42 16.18 9.62
CA CYS A 64 -10.22 16.61 8.48
C CYS A 64 -11.68 16.86 8.89
N THR A 65 -12.39 17.70 8.13
CA THR A 65 -13.84 17.87 8.24
C THR A 65 -14.46 18.03 6.86
N GLY A 66 -15.66 17.50 6.64
CA GLY A 66 -16.37 17.66 5.36
C GLY A 66 -15.59 17.06 4.17
N PRO A 67 -15.55 17.75 3.02
CA PRO A 67 -14.85 17.28 1.81
C PRO A 67 -13.37 16.99 2.00
N ASP A 68 -12.70 17.67 2.94
CA ASP A 68 -11.28 17.43 3.26
C ASP A 68 -11.02 15.98 3.68
N CYS A 69 -12.03 15.30 4.22
CA CYS A 69 -11.94 13.89 4.59
C CYS A 69 -12.05 12.93 3.42
N GLY A 70 -12.32 13.40 2.19
CA GLY A 70 -12.40 12.56 0.99
C GLY A 70 -13.44 11.43 1.04
N ALA A 71 -14.51 11.59 1.81
CA ALA A 71 -15.53 10.53 1.92
C ALA A 71 -16.47 10.55 0.71
N GLY A 72 -16.82 9.36 0.18
CA GLY A 72 -17.79 9.22 -0.91
C GLY A 72 -17.36 9.97 -2.17
N ASN A 73 -18.21 10.90 -2.65
CA ASN A 73 -17.94 11.67 -3.87
C ASN A 73 -16.75 12.63 -3.75
N ASP A 74 -16.28 12.90 -2.53
CA ASP A 74 -15.15 13.80 -2.28
C ASP A 74 -13.80 13.08 -2.32
N ARG A 75 -13.75 11.78 -2.64
CA ARG A 75 -12.54 10.93 -2.63
C ARG A 75 -11.32 11.55 -3.31
N ARG A 76 -11.53 12.30 -4.40
CA ARG A 76 -10.44 12.97 -5.15
C ARG A 76 -10.09 14.37 -4.62
N GLN A 77 -10.94 14.94 -3.78
CA GLN A 77 -10.80 16.28 -3.20
C GLN A 77 -10.16 16.28 -1.81
N GLY A 78 -10.20 15.15 -1.11
CA GLY A 78 -9.65 15.01 0.24
C GLY A 78 -8.15 15.37 0.34
N ILE A 79 -7.70 15.73 1.54
CA ILE A 79 -6.31 16.18 1.79
C ILE A 79 -5.25 15.09 1.58
N CYS A 80 -5.69 13.84 1.50
CA CYS A 80 -4.87 12.66 1.32
C CYS A 80 -5.18 11.97 -0.01
N ASP A 81 -4.15 11.35 -0.59
CA ASP A 81 -4.31 10.47 -1.74
C ASP A 81 -4.89 9.12 -1.28
N MET A 82 -6.19 8.93 -1.47
CA MET A 82 -6.88 7.72 -1.05
C MET A 82 -6.70 6.55 -2.01
N ASP A 83 -6.39 6.80 -3.28
CA ASP A 83 -6.19 5.75 -4.27
C ASP A 83 -4.76 5.23 -4.20
N GLY A 84 -3.78 6.13 -4.03
CA GLY A 84 -2.37 5.77 -4.03
C GLY A 84 -1.80 5.65 -5.44
N CYS A 85 -0.49 5.42 -5.51
CA CYS A 85 0.18 4.95 -6.72
C CYS A 85 0.59 3.49 -6.52
N ASP A 86 -0.31 2.54 -6.77
CA ASP A 86 -0.07 1.14 -6.43
C ASP A 86 0.82 0.42 -7.45
N PHE A 87 1.62 -0.51 -6.94
CA PHE A 87 2.29 -1.51 -7.74
C PHE A 87 1.77 -2.91 -7.37
N ASN A 88 0.85 -3.42 -8.18
CA ASN A 88 0.33 -4.78 -8.09
C ASN A 88 0.77 -5.57 -9.34
N SER A 89 1.66 -6.54 -9.18
CA SER A 89 2.23 -7.31 -10.30
C SER A 89 1.16 -7.96 -11.17
N TYR A 90 0.08 -8.46 -10.57
CA TYR A 90 -1.02 -9.05 -11.32
C TYR A 90 -1.76 -7.97 -12.11
N ARG A 91 -2.13 -6.84 -11.49
CA ARG A 91 -2.76 -5.70 -12.19
C ARG A 91 -1.92 -5.24 -13.37
N LEU A 92 -0.59 -5.21 -13.22
CA LEU A 92 0.39 -4.79 -14.23
C LEU A 92 0.74 -5.88 -15.27
N GLY A 93 -0.06 -6.94 -15.37
CA GLY A 93 0.07 -7.94 -16.45
C GLY A 93 1.03 -9.10 -16.15
N ALA A 94 1.81 -9.05 -15.07
CA ALA A 94 2.69 -10.14 -14.64
C ALA A 94 1.93 -11.20 -13.82
N LYS A 95 0.94 -11.84 -14.46
CA LYS A 95 -0.04 -12.73 -13.81
C LYS A 95 0.56 -13.97 -13.13
N ASN A 96 1.73 -14.43 -13.61
CA ASN A 96 2.43 -15.62 -13.07
C ASN A 96 3.55 -15.26 -12.08
N PHE A 97 3.66 -14.01 -11.65
CA PHE A 97 4.74 -13.58 -10.76
C PHE A 97 4.50 -14.01 -9.30
N TYR A 98 3.33 -13.74 -8.75
CA TYR A 98 3.00 -14.03 -7.34
C TYR A 98 1.72 -14.84 -7.25
N GLY A 99 1.75 -15.98 -6.56
CA GLY A 99 0.58 -16.82 -6.42
C GLY A 99 0.86 -18.13 -5.70
N ARG A 100 -0.17 -18.97 -5.58
CA ARG A 100 -0.09 -20.22 -4.80
C ARG A 100 0.48 -21.34 -5.67
N GLY A 101 1.69 -21.79 -5.36
CA GLY A 101 2.27 -22.98 -5.97
C GLY A 101 3.60 -22.71 -6.68
N PRO A 102 4.36 -23.77 -7.02
CA PRO A 102 5.68 -23.68 -7.61
C PRO A 102 5.70 -23.16 -9.06
N GLU A 103 4.55 -23.03 -9.71
CA GLU A 103 4.40 -22.44 -11.04
C GLU A 103 4.55 -20.92 -11.05
N PHE A 104 4.40 -20.26 -9.90
CA PHE A 104 4.61 -18.83 -9.75
C PHE A 104 6.07 -18.52 -9.44
N THR A 105 6.54 -17.35 -9.88
CA THR A 105 7.91 -16.89 -9.56
C THR A 105 8.13 -16.75 -8.05
N ILE A 106 7.11 -16.25 -7.35
CA ILE A 106 6.99 -16.19 -5.90
C ILE A 106 5.86 -17.11 -5.47
N ASP A 107 6.23 -18.23 -4.84
CA ASP A 107 5.29 -19.22 -4.31
C ASP A 107 4.76 -18.75 -2.95
N SER A 108 3.56 -18.19 -2.93
CA SER A 108 2.91 -17.65 -1.73
C SER A 108 2.47 -18.72 -0.72
N THR A 109 2.62 -20.01 -1.05
CA THR A 109 2.42 -21.10 -0.08
C THR A 109 3.61 -21.27 0.87
N LYS A 110 4.73 -20.63 0.56
CA LYS A 110 5.98 -20.67 1.33
C LYS A 110 6.32 -19.31 1.91
N LYS A 111 7.11 -19.33 2.98
CA LYS A 111 7.70 -18.11 3.54
C LYS A 111 8.56 -17.40 2.49
N MET A 112 8.49 -16.08 2.48
CA MET A 112 9.34 -15.21 1.67
C MET A 112 9.83 -14.03 2.52
N THR A 113 10.96 -13.45 2.14
CA THR A 113 11.40 -12.13 2.58
C THR A 113 10.91 -11.11 1.55
N VAL A 114 10.29 -10.03 2.02
CA VAL A 114 9.92 -8.88 1.19
C VAL A 114 10.87 -7.75 1.53
N VAL A 115 11.60 -7.23 0.54
CA VAL A 115 12.55 -6.13 0.71
C VAL A 115 12.00 -4.91 -0.02
N THR A 116 11.93 -3.78 0.67
CA THR A 116 11.52 -2.50 0.07
C THR A 116 12.64 -1.50 0.27
N GLN A 117 13.07 -0.86 -0.81
CA GLN A 117 14.15 0.12 -0.84
C GLN A 117 13.57 1.49 -1.18
N PHE A 118 13.99 2.51 -0.45
CA PHE A 118 13.55 3.90 -0.62
C PHE A 118 14.74 4.72 -1.13
N ILE A 119 14.74 5.00 -2.43
CA ILE A 119 15.88 5.57 -3.14
C ILE A 119 15.67 7.07 -3.25
N THR A 120 16.71 7.81 -2.87
CA THR A 120 16.76 9.27 -2.99
C THR A 120 17.52 9.70 -4.23
N ASP A 121 17.23 10.90 -4.73
CA ASP A 121 17.83 11.53 -5.90
C ASP A 121 19.37 11.59 -5.85
N ASP A 122 19.93 11.78 -4.66
CA ASP A 122 21.37 11.91 -4.44
C ASP A 122 22.00 10.71 -3.71
N GLY A 123 21.21 9.67 -3.43
CA GLY A 123 21.63 8.47 -2.70
C GLY A 123 21.95 8.70 -1.22
N LYS A 124 21.56 9.83 -0.62
CA LYS A 124 21.73 10.12 0.81
C LYS A 124 20.42 10.07 1.58
N ASP A 125 20.52 9.89 2.89
CA ASP A 125 19.39 9.77 3.83
C ASP A 125 18.40 10.94 3.82
N ARG A 126 18.83 12.12 3.36
CA ARG A 126 18.02 13.35 3.32
C ARG A 126 17.80 13.91 1.91
N GLY A 127 18.11 13.13 0.88
CA GLY A 127 17.73 13.46 -0.49
C GLY A 127 16.22 13.34 -0.70
N GLU A 128 15.75 13.81 -1.84
CA GLU A 128 14.34 13.67 -2.23
C GLU A 128 14.05 12.22 -2.61
N LEU A 129 12.97 11.62 -2.07
CA LEU A 129 12.56 10.28 -2.48
C LEU A 129 12.12 10.29 -3.95
N VAL A 130 12.73 9.45 -4.79
CA VAL A 130 12.47 9.37 -6.23
C VAL A 130 12.01 7.98 -6.69
N GLU A 131 12.35 6.93 -5.95
CA GLU A 131 12.00 5.57 -6.34
C GLU A 131 11.75 4.67 -5.11
N ILE A 132 10.67 3.89 -5.15
CA ILE A 132 10.40 2.80 -4.21
C ILE A 132 10.57 1.48 -4.95
N ARG A 133 11.64 0.75 -4.63
CA ARG A 133 12.01 -0.50 -5.29
C ARG A 133 11.66 -1.70 -4.42
N ARG A 134 11.32 -2.81 -5.07
CA ARG A 134 10.93 -4.08 -4.44
C ARG A 134 11.87 -5.21 -4.84
N LEU A 135 12.26 -6.03 -3.87
CA LEU A 135 12.87 -7.34 -4.09
C LEU A 135 12.19 -8.38 -3.21
N TYR A 136 12.35 -9.65 -3.56
CA TYR A 136 11.94 -10.78 -2.75
C TYR A 136 13.12 -11.71 -2.52
N VAL A 137 13.11 -12.45 -1.40
CA VAL A 137 13.98 -13.61 -1.22
C VAL A 137 13.15 -14.82 -0.86
N GLN A 138 13.25 -15.88 -1.65
CA GLN A 138 12.58 -17.14 -1.38
C GLN A 138 13.55 -18.30 -1.63
N ASN A 139 13.64 -19.22 -0.66
CA ASN A 139 14.59 -20.34 -0.69
C ASN A 139 16.05 -19.92 -0.91
N GLY A 140 16.45 -18.76 -0.36
CA GLY A 140 17.81 -18.23 -0.49
C GLY A 140 18.11 -17.56 -1.83
N VAL A 141 17.13 -17.47 -2.75
CA VAL A 141 17.29 -16.82 -4.05
C VAL A 141 16.71 -15.41 -4.00
N VAL A 142 17.50 -14.42 -4.39
CA VAL A 142 17.04 -13.03 -4.58
C VAL A 142 16.30 -12.95 -5.91
N ILE A 143 15.10 -12.38 -5.86
CA ILE A 143 14.18 -12.28 -6.99
C ILE A 143 13.82 -10.81 -7.15
N ALA A 144 14.08 -10.25 -8.33
CA ALA A 144 13.68 -8.90 -8.69
C ALA A 144 12.15 -8.76 -8.70
N ASN A 145 11.63 -7.54 -8.57
CA ASN A 145 10.20 -7.32 -8.76
C ASN A 145 9.78 -7.67 -10.20
N ALA A 146 8.48 -7.94 -10.39
CA ALA A 146 7.94 -8.06 -11.72
C ALA A 146 8.07 -6.73 -12.47
N ALA A 147 8.43 -6.78 -13.74
CA ALA A 147 8.23 -5.65 -14.64
C ALA A 147 6.79 -5.61 -15.14
N ALA A 148 6.23 -4.41 -15.30
CA ALA A 148 4.94 -4.19 -15.92
C ALA A 148 4.94 -4.71 -17.37
N ASN A 149 3.84 -5.36 -17.75
CA ASN A 149 3.64 -5.98 -19.05
C ASN A 149 2.22 -5.67 -19.57
N LEU A 150 1.92 -4.38 -19.70
CA LEU A 150 0.68 -3.89 -20.30
C LEU A 150 1.00 -2.98 -21.48
N THR A 151 0.15 -2.99 -22.51
CA THR A 151 0.27 -2.06 -23.63
C THR A 151 0.23 -0.62 -23.09
N GLY A 152 1.28 0.15 -23.35
CA GLY A 152 1.45 1.52 -22.85
C GLY A 152 2.16 1.62 -21.50
N LEU A 153 2.33 0.53 -20.75
CA LEU A 153 3.01 0.50 -19.44
C LEU A 153 3.92 -0.75 -19.39
N LEU A 154 5.08 -0.64 -20.02
CA LEU A 154 6.07 -1.71 -20.12
C LEU A 154 7.33 -1.35 -19.33
N ASN A 155 7.99 -2.37 -18.77
CA ASN A 155 9.34 -2.30 -18.21
C ASN A 155 9.51 -1.48 -16.92
N TYR A 156 8.41 -1.00 -16.30
CA TYR A 156 8.47 -0.44 -14.95
C TYR A 156 8.42 -1.55 -13.91
N ASP A 157 9.39 -1.61 -13.01
CA ASP A 157 9.49 -2.60 -11.92
C ASP A 157 9.57 -1.96 -10.52
N SER A 158 9.42 -0.64 -10.44
CA SER A 158 9.43 0.16 -9.22
C SER A 158 8.42 1.30 -9.31
N ILE A 159 8.16 1.95 -8.18
CA ILE A 159 7.30 3.15 -8.13
C ILE A 159 8.19 4.38 -8.23
N SER A 160 7.92 5.22 -9.23
CA SER A 160 8.44 6.57 -9.41
C SER A 160 7.31 7.48 -9.86
N ASP A 161 7.47 8.79 -9.78
CA ASP A 161 6.44 9.73 -10.24
C ASP A 161 6.13 9.55 -11.75
N GLU A 162 7.13 9.18 -12.56
CA GLU A 162 6.94 8.82 -13.98
C GLU A 162 6.07 7.57 -14.14
N TYR A 163 6.35 6.52 -13.38
CA TYR A 163 5.52 5.32 -13.35
C TYR A 163 4.07 5.66 -12.94
N CYS A 164 3.89 6.47 -11.89
CA CYS A 164 2.56 6.85 -11.40
C CYS A 164 1.75 7.61 -12.46
N ALA A 165 2.37 8.57 -13.14
CA ALA A 165 1.73 9.29 -14.24
C ALA A 165 1.33 8.34 -15.38
N LYS A 166 2.20 7.38 -15.73
CA LYS A 166 1.92 6.43 -16.81
C LYS A 166 0.87 5.38 -16.44
N GLU A 167 0.86 4.93 -15.19
CA GLU A 167 -0.15 4.04 -14.62
C GLU A 167 -1.54 4.66 -14.70
N VAL A 168 -1.67 5.95 -14.35
CA VAL A 168 -2.92 6.70 -14.49
C VAL A 168 -3.35 6.83 -15.95
N GLU A 169 -2.43 7.17 -16.86
CA GLU A 169 -2.71 7.29 -18.30
C GLU A 169 -3.27 5.98 -18.89
N VAL A 170 -2.68 4.84 -18.51
CA VAL A 170 -3.01 3.53 -19.10
C VAL A 170 -4.20 2.87 -18.42
N LEU A 171 -4.36 3.03 -17.09
CA LEU A 171 -5.37 2.31 -16.31
C LEU A 171 -6.56 3.18 -15.88
N GLY A 172 -6.55 4.48 -16.17
CA GLY A 172 -7.69 5.38 -15.88
C GLY A 172 -7.82 5.76 -14.41
N GLY A 173 -6.70 5.85 -13.68
CA GLY A 173 -6.65 6.27 -12.27
C GLY A 173 -7.08 7.71 -12.04
N SER A 174 -7.20 8.12 -10.77
CA SER A 174 -7.63 9.47 -10.39
C SER A 174 -6.54 10.54 -10.50
N GLY A 175 -5.26 10.14 -10.56
CA GLY A 175 -4.12 11.07 -10.57
C GLY A 175 -3.89 11.80 -9.25
N THR A 176 -4.54 11.37 -8.16
CA THR A 176 -4.49 12.11 -6.88
C THR A 176 -3.13 12.07 -6.21
N ASN A 177 -2.29 11.06 -6.49
CA ASN A 177 -0.94 10.96 -5.97
C ASN A 177 -0.07 12.17 -6.33
N GLU A 178 0.00 12.50 -7.62
CA GLU A 178 0.72 13.66 -8.14
C GLU A 178 0.12 14.96 -7.60
N LEU A 179 -1.21 15.06 -7.55
CA LEU A 179 -1.91 16.21 -6.96
C LEU A 179 -1.68 16.38 -5.45
N ARG A 180 -1.11 15.40 -4.76
CA ARG A 180 -0.71 15.49 -3.34
C ARG A 180 0.81 15.55 -3.16
N GLY A 181 1.55 15.75 -4.24
CA GLY A 181 2.99 16.01 -4.25
C GLY A 181 3.86 14.75 -4.36
N GLY A 182 3.27 13.61 -4.74
CA GLY A 182 4.00 12.43 -5.20
C GLY A 182 5.07 11.89 -4.23
N SER A 183 6.15 11.39 -4.82
CA SER A 183 7.27 10.76 -4.10
C SER A 183 7.95 11.73 -3.15
N LYS A 184 8.10 13.00 -3.54
CA LYS A 184 8.66 14.05 -2.68
C LYS A 184 7.92 14.16 -1.34
N VAL A 185 6.60 14.35 -1.37
CA VAL A 185 5.81 14.52 -0.14
C VAL A 185 5.77 13.24 0.68
N MET A 186 5.78 12.08 0.03
CA MET A 186 5.93 10.80 0.72
C MET A 186 7.29 10.70 1.43
N GLY A 187 8.38 11.10 0.78
CA GLY A 187 9.72 11.18 1.35
C GLY A 187 9.80 12.11 2.55
N GLU A 188 9.20 13.30 2.48
CA GLU A 188 9.13 14.22 3.63
C GLU A 188 8.39 13.58 4.84
N ALA A 189 7.39 12.74 4.59
CA ALA A 189 6.69 12.02 5.65
C ALA A 189 7.55 10.90 6.26
N MET A 190 8.34 10.21 5.44
CA MET A 190 9.32 9.22 5.91
C MET A 190 10.43 9.86 6.73
N GLU A 191 10.95 11.02 6.31
CA GLU A 191 12.01 11.76 7.01
C GLU A 191 11.59 12.14 8.44
N ARG A 192 10.31 12.50 8.64
CA ARG A 192 9.75 12.80 9.97
C ARG A 192 9.59 11.57 10.87
N GLY A 193 9.76 10.38 10.33
CA GLY A 193 9.49 9.11 10.99
C GLY A 193 8.03 8.67 10.84
N MET A 194 7.86 7.37 10.56
CA MET A 194 6.56 6.70 10.48
C MET A 194 6.48 5.58 11.51
N VAL A 195 5.25 5.19 11.85
CA VAL A 195 4.98 4.08 12.77
C VAL A 195 4.66 2.84 11.94
N LEU A 196 5.31 1.72 12.24
CA LEU A 196 4.99 0.43 11.63
C LEU A 196 3.64 -0.08 12.13
N ALA A 197 2.75 -0.44 11.21
CA ALA A 197 1.49 -1.10 11.51
C ALA A 197 1.49 -2.52 10.91
N LEU A 198 1.06 -3.50 11.69
CA LEU A 198 0.85 -4.89 11.26
C LEU A 198 -0.61 -5.23 11.53
N SER A 199 -1.33 -5.65 10.50
CA SER A 199 -2.76 -5.92 10.59
C SER A 199 -3.16 -7.13 9.75
N LEU A 200 -4.32 -7.68 10.10
CA LEU A 200 -5.04 -8.68 9.31
C LEU A 200 -6.51 -8.28 9.38
N TRP A 201 -7.13 -8.12 8.22
CA TRP A 201 -8.48 -7.59 8.12
C TRP A 201 -9.18 -8.14 6.87
N TRP A 202 -10.50 -8.08 6.88
CA TRP A 202 -11.34 -8.26 5.71
C TRP A 202 -12.10 -6.97 5.45
N ASP A 203 -12.44 -6.76 4.19
CA ASP A 203 -13.12 -5.56 3.74
C ASP A 203 -14.62 -5.82 3.63
N ASN A 204 -15.40 -5.25 4.55
CA ASN A 204 -16.85 -5.36 4.53
C ASN A 204 -17.50 -4.54 3.41
N GLY A 205 -16.81 -3.55 2.85
CA GLY A 205 -17.36 -2.61 1.88
C GLY A 205 -17.16 -3.07 0.45
N SER A 206 -15.93 -3.37 0.06
CA SER A 206 -15.60 -3.80 -1.30
C SER A 206 -15.06 -5.23 -1.40
N TYR A 207 -15.17 -6.04 -0.35
CA TYR A 207 -14.78 -7.47 -0.36
C TYR A 207 -13.40 -7.73 -0.99
N MET A 208 -12.46 -6.80 -0.78
CA MET A 208 -11.08 -6.86 -1.26
C MET A 208 -10.89 -6.84 -2.79
N TRP A 209 -11.92 -6.42 -3.56
CA TRP A 209 -11.89 -6.35 -5.03
C TRP A 209 -10.73 -5.54 -5.58
N TRP A 210 -10.41 -4.46 -4.88
CA TRP A 210 -9.33 -3.54 -5.20
C TRP A 210 -7.92 -4.15 -5.05
N LEU A 211 -7.79 -5.33 -4.44
CA LEU A 211 -6.50 -6.01 -4.28
C LEU A 211 -6.40 -7.28 -5.12
N ASP A 212 -7.38 -8.18 -5.02
CA ASP A 212 -7.25 -9.55 -5.52
C ASP A 212 -8.33 -9.98 -6.51
N GLY A 213 -9.22 -9.05 -6.86
CA GLY A 213 -10.37 -9.28 -7.71
C GLY A 213 -10.51 -8.21 -8.78
N LYS A 214 -11.76 -7.99 -9.17
CA LYS A 214 -12.18 -6.98 -10.13
C LYS A 214 -13.22 -6.09 -9.46
N ASN A 215 -13.08 -4.77 -9.59
CA ASN A 215 -14.16 -3.91 -9.12
C ASN A 215 -15.42 -4.13 -9.96
N PRO A 216 -16.62 -4.06 -9.37
CA PRO A 216 -17.87 -4.12 -10.12
C PRO A 216 -17.92 -3.02 -11.18
N GLY A 217 -18.29 -3.41 -12.41
CA GLY A 217 -18.35 -2.49 -13.55
C GLY A 217 -17.04 -2.35 -14.31
N ASP A 218 -15.88 -2.69 -13.72
CA ASP A 218 -14.61 -2.64 -14.45
C ASP A 218 -14.53 -3.74 -15.51
N PRO A 219 -13.88 -3.49 -16.67
CA PRO A 219 -13.54 -4.52 -17.63
C PRO A 219 -12.51 -5.50 -17.04
N GLU A 220 -12.47 -6.73 -17.57
CA GLU A 220 -11.53 -7.77 -17.10
C GLU A 220 -10.06 -7.35 -17.19
N SER A 221 -9.73 -6.45 -18.12
CA SER A 221 -8.38 -5.89 -18.26
C SER A 221 -7.87 -5.13 -17.03
N LEU A 222 -8.76 -4.62 -16.17
CA LEU A 222 -8.37 -3.89 -14.94
C LEU A 222 -8.29 -4.80 -13.70
N ARG A 223 -8.41 -6.11 -13.88
CA ARG A 223 -8.42 -7.06 -12.76
C ARG A 223 -7.07 -7.16 -12.04
N ARG A 224 -7.12 -7.24 -10.71
CA ARG A 224 -6.00 -7.04 -9.78
C ARG A 224 -5.52 -8.31 -9.08
N GLY A 225 -6.26 -9.40 -9.20
CA GLY A 225 -5.83 -10.73 -8.77
C GLY A 225 -6.72 -11.81 -9.37
N PRO A 226 -6.54 -13.09 -9.00
CA PRO A 226 -7.24 -14.20 -9.60
C PRO A 226 -8.61 -14.52 -8.97
N CYS A 227 -8.99 -13.89 -7.85
CA CYS A 227 -10.15 -14.30 -7.04
C CYS A 227 -11.51 -13.99 -7.69
N ASN A 228 -12.50 -14.84 -7.44
CA ASN A 228 -13.91 -14.52 -7.66
C ASN A 228 -14.48 -13.88 -6.39
N THR A 229 -14.41 -12.57 -6.37
CA THR A 229 -14.57 -11.82 -5.13
C THR A 229 -16.02 -11.47 -4.79
N GLU A 230 -16.98 -11.80 -5.65
CA GLU A 230 -18.42 -11.65 -5.34
C GLU A 230 -18.91 -12.68 -4.32
N VAL A 231 -18.20 -13.80 -4.19
CA VAL A 231 -18.56 -14.89 -3.26
C VAL A 231 -17.42 -15.19 -2.30
N GLU A 232 -16.24 -15.52 -2.81
CA GLU A 232 -15.15 -16.13 -2.03
C GLU A 232 -14.43 -15.13 -1.10
N SER A 233 -14.50 -13.83 -1.41
CA SER A 233 -13.87 -12.78 -0.61
C SER A 233 -14.84 -12.11 0.38
N THR A 234 -16.10 -12.58 0.46
CA THR A 234 -17.05 -12.06 1.44
C THR A 234 -16.63 -12.46 2.86
N PRO A 235 -16.77 -11.59 3.87
CA PRO A 235 -16.46 -11.94 5.26
C PRO A 235 -17.19 -13.20 5.74
N GLN A 236 -18.44 -13.39 5.30
CA GLN A 236 -19.26 -14.56 5.61
C GLN A 236 -18.64 -15.83 5.01
N TYR A 237 -18.21 -15.80 3.75
CA TYR A 237 -17.55 -16.94 3.13
C TYR A 237 -16.22 -17.26 3.82
N ILE A 238 -15.39 -16.25 4.07
CA ILE A 238 -14.07 -16.42 4.71
C ILE A 238 -14.22 -17.04 6.10
N THR A 239 -15.11 -16.49 6.93
CA THR A 239 -15.30 -16.97 8.32
C THR A 239 -15.93 -18.36 8.38
N ALA A 240 -16.73 -18.75 7.39
CA ALA A 240 -17.30 -20.10 7.30
C ALA A 240 -16.30 -21.15 6.78
N ASN A 241 -15.40 -20.77 5.86
CA ASN A 241 -14.58 -21.72 5.10
C ASN A 241 -13.09 -21.68 5.42
N SER A 242 -12.62 -20.72 6.22
CA SER A 242 -11.20 -20.51 6.46
C SER A 242 -10.90 -20.05 7.89
N LYS A 243 -9.65 -20.26 8.31
CA LYS A 243 -9.12 -19.75 9.59
C LYS A 243 -7.86 -18.93 9.28
N PRO A 244 -8.02 -17.71 8.73
CA PRO A 244 -6.90 -16.93 8.25
C PRO A 244 -5.97 -16.55 9.40
N SER A 245 -4.66 -16.59 9.11
CA SER A 245 -3.62 -16.10 10.00
C SER A 245 -2.46 -15.57 9.15
N VAL A 246 -1.66 -14.68 9.72
CA VAL A 246 -0.47 -14.12 9.09
C VAL A 246 0.68 -14.08 10.11
N ILE A 247 1.90 -14.32 9.64
CA ILE A 247 3.10 -14.27 10.46
C ILE A 247 4.06 -13.26 9.85
N PHE A 248 4.23 -12.12 10.51
CA PHE A 248 5.32 -11.19 10.25
C PHE A 248 6.50 -11.55 11.17
N SER A 249 7.69 -11.72 10.60
CA SER A 249 8.88 -12.14 11.37
C SER A 249 10.15 -11.63 10.70
N ASN A 250 11.26 -11.61 11.44
CA ASN A 250 12.58 -11.23 10.93
C ASN A 250 12.61 -9.83 10.29
N ILE A 251 11.96 -8.87 10.96
CA ILE A 251 11.93 -7.46 10.54
C ILE A 251 13.34 -6.89 10.69
N LYS A 252 13.87 -6.31 9.61
CA LYS A 252 15.19 -5.69 9.53
C LYS A 252 15.06 -4.31 8.90
N LEU A 253 15.90 -3.39 9.36
CA LEU A 253 16.06 -2.05 8.80
C LEU A 253 17.56 -1.76 8.71
N GLY A 254 18.00 -1.23 7.58
CA GLY A 254 19.41 -0.91 7.35
C GLY A 254 19.65 -0.50 5.90
N ASP A 255 20.91 -0.18 5.60
CA ASP A 255 21.37 0.28 4.29
C ASP A 255 21.11 -0.76 3.19
N PHE A 256 21.15 -0.31 1.94
CA PHE A 256 20.93 -1.19 0.78
C PHE A 256 21.88 -2.39 0.78
N GLY A 257 21.31 -3.58 0.63
CA GLY A 257 22.05 -4.84 0.60
C GLY A 257 22.34 -5.47 1.97
N THR A 258 21.92 -4.85 3.08
CA THR A 258 22.25 -5.35 4.44
C THR A 258 21.16 -6.21 5.09
N THR A 259 19.98 -6.32 4.46
CA THR A 259 18.76 -6.81 5.12
C THR A 259 18.21 -8.14 4.60
N TYR A 260 18.88 -8.82 3.67
CA TYR A 260 18.43 -10.11 3.13
C TYR A 260 19.51 -11.18 3.04
#